data_AF-A0A1D2I402-F1
#
_entry.id   AF-A0A1D2I402-F1
#
_cell.length_a   1.000
_cell.length_b   1.000
_cell.length_c   1.000
_cell.angle_alpha   90.00
_cell.angle_beta   90.00
_cell.angle_gamma   90.00
#
_symmetry.space_group_name_H-M   'P 1'
#
loop_
_entity.id
_entity.type
_entity.pdbx_description
1 polymer ?
#
loop_
_entity_poly.entity_id
_entity_poly.type
_entity_poly.pdbx_seq_one_letter_code
_entity_poly.pdbx_strand_id
1 'polypeptide(L)'
;MLRRAEPHADRLDPVTTAGLLTSLAADVIQVRVDLTQHAETYYFHDGHDDTSLAAMAAYAADLALQGQTSSRAEVRTAAAMLGRALDDLAVVLNRQFLRLKTDQAVAVLHAYAVDHDRGSRPAGN
;
A
#
# COMPACT_ATOMS: atom_id res chain seq x y z
N MET A 1 -31.28 14.00 -14.22
CA MET A 1 -31.16 12.53 -14.29
C MET A 1 -29.88 12.19 -15.05
N LEU A 2 -28.75 12.15 -14.34
CA LEU A 2 -27.45 11.80 -14.92
C LEU A 2 -27.33 10.27 -14.87
N ARG A 3 -27.26 9.69 -16.06
CA ARG A 3 -27.01 8.27 -16.31
C ARG A 3 -25.70 7.90 -15.61
N ARG A 4 -25.79 7.15 -14.51
CA ARG A 4 -24.66 6.47 -13.87
C ARG A 4 -24.00 5.64 -14.97
N ALA A 5 -22.84 6.07 -15.44
CA ALA A 5 -21.99 5.20 -16.22
C ALA A 5 -21.60 4.07 -15.26
N GLU A 6 -22.26 2.92 -15.38
CA GLU A 6 -21.75 1.71 -14.76
C GLU A 6 -20.39 1.46 -15.40
N PRO A 7 -19.29 1.56 -14.65
CA PRO A 7 -18.00 1.19 -15.19
C PRO A 7 -18.15 -0.29 -15.57
N HIS A 8 -17.82 -0.62 -16.81
CA HIS A 8 -17.51 -2.00 -17.18
C HIS A 8 -16.20 -2.40 -16.47
N ALA A 9 -16.23 -2.44 -15.14
CA ALA A 9 -15.23 -3.07 -14.30
C ALA A 9 -15.29 -4.61 -14.42
N ASP A 10 -16.20 -5.11 -15.26
CA ASP A 10 -16.18 -6.48 -15.69
C ASP A 10 -15.05 -6.69 -16.71
N ARG A 11 -13.98 -7.29 -16.19
CA ARG A 11 -12.99 -8.09 -16.92
C ARG A 11 -11.78 -7.35 -17.51
N LEU A 12 -11.01 -6.66 -16.66
CA LEU A 12 -9.55 -6.69 -16.88
C LEU A 12 -9.13 -8.15 -17.04
N ASP A 13 -8.42 -8.47 -18.11
CA ASP A 13 -7.98 -9.84 -18.28
C ASP A 13 -6.99 -10.20 -17.15
N PRO A 14 -6.87 -11.49 -16.81
CA PRO A 14 -6.05 -11.91 -15.69
C PRO A 14 -4.57 -11.53 -15.83
N VAL A 15 -4.06 -11.41 -17.06
CA VAL A 15 -2.66 -11.03 -17.32
C VAL A 15 -2.47 -9.56 -17.00
N THR A 16 -3.36 -8.68 -17.46
CA THR A 16 -3.32 -7.26 -17.08
C THR A 16 -3.46 -7.08 -15.57
N THR A 17 -4.38 -7.81 -14.93
CA THR A 17 -4.57 -7.73 -13.48
C THR A 17 -3.31 -8.17 -12.72
N ALA A 18 -2.73 -9.31 -13.11
CA ALA A 18 -1.48 -9.80 -12.52
C ALA A 18 -0.32 -8.84 -12.78
N GLY A 19 -0.27 -8.21 -13.96
CA GLY A 19 0.71 -7.19 -14.31
C GLY A 19 0.65 -5.97 -13.39
N LEU A 20 -0.55 -5.43 -13.16
CA LEU A 20 -0.76 -4.29 -12.24
C LEU A 20 -0.35 -4.63 -10.81
N LEU A 21 -0.71 -5.81 -10.30
CA LEU A 21 -0.28 -6.25 -8.96
C LEU A 21 1.23 -6.44 -8.87
N THR A 22 1.87 -6.93 -9.93
CA THR A 22 3.33 -7.10 -9.98
C THR A 22 4.05 -5.75 -10.02
N SER A 23 3.55 -4.78 -10.80
CA SER A 23 4.07 -3.41 -10.80
C SER A 23 3.95 -2.76 -9.43
N LEU A 24 2.78 -2.88 -8.79
CA LEU A 24 2.59 -2.34 -7.44
C LEU A 24 3.53 -2.99 -6.42
N ALA A 25 3.80 -4.30 -6.55
CA ALA A 25 4.78 -4.98 -5.70
C ALA A 25 6.20 -4.41 -5.90
N ALA A 26 6.58 -4.10 -7.14
CA ALA A 26 7.87 -3.47 -7.44
C ALA A 26 7.96 -2.05 -6.84
N ASP A 27 6.90 -1.26 -6.92
CA ASP A 27 6.84 0.08 -6.33
C ASP A 27 6.98 0.03 -4.80
N VAL A 28 6.31 -0.91 -4.13
CA VAL A 28 6.45 -1.14 -2.68
C VAL A 28 7.88 -1.54 -2.31
N ILE A 29 8.53 -2.36 -3.14
CA ILE A 29 9.93 -2.74 -2.94
C ILE A 29 10.86 -1.52 -3.04
N GLN A 30 10.63 -0.63 -4.01
CA GLN A 30 11.41 0.60 -4.15
C GLN A 30 11.22 1.51 -2.93
N VAL A 31 9.97 1.76 -2.53
CA VAL A 31 9.67 2.55 -1.31
C VAL A 31 10.39 2.00 -0.08
N ARG A 32 10.39 0.68 0.10
CA ARG A 32 11.11 0.03 1.22
C ARG A 32 12.61 0.30 1.14
N VAL A 33 13.21 0.21 -0.05
CA VAL A 33 14.63 0.49 -0.26
C VAL A 33 14.92 1.96 0.06
N ASP A 34 14.10 2.88 -0.45
CA ASP A 34 14.23 4.31 -0.21
C ASP A 34 14.15 4.63 1.28
N LEU A 35 13.16 4.11 2.01
CA LEU A 35 13.05 4.30 3.46
C LEU A 35 14.23 3.72 4.24
N THR A 36 14.83 2.64 3.75
CA THR A 36 16.01 2.04 4.38
C THR A 36 17.27 2.88 4.17
N GLN A 37 17.38 3.54 3.01
CA GLN A 37 18.56 4.34 2.64
C GLN A 37 18.45 5.80 3.08
N HIS A 38 17.23 6.34 3.08
CA HIS A 38 16.87 7.73 3.30
C HIS A 38 15.75 7.80 4.34
N ALA A 39 16.11 7.74 5.62
CA ALA A 39 15.14 7.78 6.71
C ALA A 39 14.35 9.11 6.75
N GLU A 40 14.91 10.18 6.15
CA GLU A 40 14.25 11.46 5.94
C GLU A 40 12.97 11.34 5.09
N THR A 41 12.90 10.39 4.15
CA THR A 41 11.73 10.10 3.29
C THR A 41 10.49 9.77 4.12
N TYR A 42 10.66 9.21 5.32
CA TYR A 42 9.55 8.93 6.24
C TYR A 42 8.85 10.21 6.73
N TYR A 43 9.55 11.34 6.83
CA TYR A 43 9.00 12.57 7.40
C TYR A 43 8.56 13.59 6.34
N PHE A 44 8.76 13.28 5.06
CA PHE A 44 8.29 14.14 3.98
C PHE A 44 6.78 13.95 3.80
N HIS A 45 6.05 15.01 4.11
CA HIS A 45 4.64 15.16 3.78
C HIS A 45 4.58 15.99 2.48
N ASP A 46 4.44 15.33 1.33
CA ASP A 46 4.07 16.06 0.12
C ASP A 46 2.72 16.72 0.41
N GLY A 47 2.70 18.05 0.50
CA GLY A 47 1.57 18.87 0.98
C GLY A 47 0.34 18.88 0.07
N HIS A 48 0.01 17.74 -0.55
CA HIS A 48 -1.22 17.51 -1.29
C HIS A 48 -1.99 16.40 -0.58
N ASP A 49 -3.01 16.86 0.16
CA ASP A 49 -4.00 16.06 0.85
C ASP A 49 -4.51 14.90 -0.02
N ASP A 50 -4.66 13.74 0.61
CA ASP A 50 -5.26 12.47 0.12
C ASP A 50 -4.43 11.45 -0.68
N THR A 51 -3.12 11.65 -0.92
CA THR A 51 -2.26 10.62 -1.56
C THR A 51 -1.01 10.27 -0.77
N SER A 52 -1.11 10.23 0.57
CA SER A 52 0.00 9.73 1.38
C SER A 52 0.30 8.26 0.99
N LEU A 53 1.58 7.97 0.74
CA LEU A 53 2.11 6.61 0.58
C LEU A 53 1.51 5.62 1.58
N ALA A 54 1.18 6.09 2.77
CA ALA A 54 0.55 5.32 3.83
C ALA A 54 -0.89 4.87 3.51
N ALA A 55 -1.72 5.74 2.92
CA ALA A 55 -3.05 5.38 2.45
C ALA A 55 -2.97 4.37 1.29
N MET A 56 -2.01 4.56 0.38
CA MET A 56 -1.75 3.63 -0.72
C MET A 56 -1.30 2.25 -0.23
N ALA A 57 -0.46 2.19 0.82
CA ALA A 57 0.02 0.92 1.37
C ALA A 57 -1.10 0.10 2.02
N ALA A 58 -2.04 0.76 2.70
CA ALA A 58 -3.23 0.09 3.23
C ALA A 58 -4.12 -0.47 2.11
N TYR A 59 -4.37 0.32 1.08
CA TYR A 59 -5.14 -0.12 -0.09
C TYR A 59 -4.46 -1.28 -0.85
N ALA A 60 -3.13 -1.23 -1.00
CA ALA A 60 -2.36 -2.31 -1.60
C ALA A 60 -2.47 -3.63 -0.79
N ALA A 61 -2.55 -3.55 0.54
CA ALA A 61 -2.76 -4.73 1.38
C ALA A 61 -4.14 -5.37 1.14
N ASP A 62 -5.18 -4.56 0.99
CA ASP A 62 -6.53 -5.05 0.65
C ASP A 62 -6.54 -5.72 -0.73
N LEU A 63 -5.89 -5.12 -1.73
CA LEU A 63 -5.73 -5.72 -3.07
C LEU A 63 -4.99 -7.05 -3.03
N ALA A 64 -3.92 -7.15 -2.24
CA ALA A 64 -3.18 -8.39 -2.06
C ALA A 64 -4.05 -9.49 -1.42
N LEU A 65 -4.86 -9.14 -0.41
CA LEU A 65 -5.76 -10.10 0.23
C LEU A 65 -6.85 -10.58 -0.74
N GLN A 66 -7.49 -9.66 -1.46
CA GLN A 66 -8.52 -9.99 -2.44
C GLN A 66 -7.94 -10.84 -3.58
N GLY A 67 -6.80 -10.45 -4.15
CA GLY A 67 -6.15 -11.15 -5.25
C GLY A 67 -5.75 -12.59 -4.91
N GLN A 68 -5.39 -12.88 -3.66
CA GLN A 68 -5.11 -14.24 -3.20
C GLN A 68 -6.32 -15.18 -3.24
N THR A 69 -7.54 -14.63 -3.18
CA THR A 69 -8.78 -15.42 -3.31
C THR A 69 -9.24 -15.61 -4.77
N SER A 70 -8.51 -15.04 -5.74
CA SER A 70 -8.83 -15.13 -7.16
C SER A 70 -8.83 -16.58 -7.67
N SER A 71 -9.76 -16.91 -8.56
CA SER A 71 -9.77 -18.18 -9.27
C SER A 71 -8.61 -18.33 -10.27
N ARG A 72 -7.99 -17.21 -10.67
CA ARG A 72 -6.89 -17.15 -11.66
C ARG A 72 -5.53 -17.28 -10.98
N ALA A 73 -4.69 -18.21 -11.45
CA ALA A 73 -3.42 -18.53 -10.79
C ALA A 73 -2.42 -17.38 -10.88
N GLU A 74 -2.34 -16.74 -12.03
CA GLU A 74 -1.52 -15.56 -12.32
C GLU A 74 -1.83 -14.40 -11.36
N VAL A 75 -3.10 -14.15 -11.07
CA VAL A 75 -3.53 -13.12 -10.12
C VAL A 75 -3.15 -13.49 -8.69
N ARG A 76 -3.35 -14.76 -8.28
CA ARG A 76 -2.94 -15.22 -6.95
C ARG A 76 -1.43 -15.09 -6.74
N THR A 77 -0.62 -15.45 -7.74
CA THR A 77 0.85 -15.33 -7.66
C THR A 77 1.27 -13.88 -7.51
N ALA A 78 0.75 -12.98 -8.35
CA ALA A 78 1.08 -11.56 -8.27
C ALA A 78 0.61 -10.93 -6.94
N ALA A 79 -0.57 -11.33 -6.45
CA ALA A 79 -1.08 -10.89 -5.16
C ALA A 79 -0.21 -11.37 -3.98
N ALA A 80 0.31 -12.61 -4.04
CA ALA A 80 1.24 -13.12 -3.04
C ALA A 80 2.58 -12.36 -3.05
N MET A 81 3.08 -11.97 -4.24
CA MET A 81 4.28 -11.13 -4.36
C MET A 81 4.06 -9.75 -3.74
N LEU A 82 2.92 -9.11 -4.02
CA LEU A 82 2.55 -7.84 -3.40
C LEU A 82 2.43 -7.96 -1.88
N GLY A 83 1.76 -9.00 -1.38
CA GLY A 83 1.65 -9.28 0.05
C GLY A 83 3.02 -9.39 0.73
N ARG A 84 3.95 -10.12 0.11
CA ARG A 84 5.31 -10.25 0.64
C ARG A 84 6.08 -8.92 0.65
N ALA A 85 5.95 -8.12 -0.40
CA ALA A 85 6.56 -6.80 -0.48
C ALA A 85 6.06 -5.89 0.66
N LEU A 86 4.76 -5.93 0.94
CA LEU A 86 4.12 -5.18 2.02
C LEU A 86 4.54 -5.68 3.41
N ASP A 87 4.69 -6.99 3.61
CA ASP A 87 5.23 -7.54 4.85
C ASP A 87 6.65 -7.01 5.12
N ASP A 88 7.51 -7.03 4.10
CA ASP A 88 8.88 -6.54 4.22
C ASP A 88 8.92 -5.02 4.48
N LEU A 89 8.03 -4.25 3.85
CA LEU A 89 7.87 -2.82 4.12
C LEU A 89 7.44 -2.59 5.58
N ALA A 90 6.45 -3.33 6.07
CA ALA A 90 5.99 -3.23 7.45
C ALA A 90 7.11 -3.54 8.46
N VAL A 91 7.97 -4.51 8.17
CA VAL A 91 9.14 -4.79 9.02
C VAL A 91 10.07 -3.58 9.10
N VAL A 92 10.36 -2.91 7.99
CA VAL A 92 11.20 -1.69 7.98
C VAL A 92 10.52 -0.57 8.77
N LEU A 93 9.24 -0.30 8.46
CA LEU A 93 8.45 0.74 9.12
C LEU A 93 8.42 0.55 10.64
N ASN A 94 8.15 -0.67 11.10
CA ASN A 94 8.05 -0.96 12.52
C ASN A 94 9.40 -0.85 13.23
N ARG A 95 10.47 -1.39 12.62
CA ARG A 95 11.80 -1.39 13.25
C ARG A 95 12.40 0.00 13.35
N GLN A 96 12.25 0.81 12.31
CA GLN A 96 12.96 2.08 12.20
C GLN A 96 12.16 3.24 12.80
N PHE A 97 10.83 3.23 12.66
CA PHE A 97 10.01 4.40 12.95
C PHE A 97 8.95 4.13 14.04
N LEU A 98 8.05 3.18 13.84
CA LEU A 98 6.83 3.06 14.66
C LEU A 98 7.03 2.30 15.99
N ARG A 99 7.96 1.33 16.05
CA ARG A 99 8.31 0.52 17.24
C ARG A 99 7.12 -0.06 18.01
N LEU A 100 6.12 -0.52 17.28
CA LEU A 100 4.94 -1.19 17.82
C LEU A 100 5.29 -2.59 18.34
N LYS A 101 4.56 -3.05 19.36
CA LYS A 101 4.66 -4.41 19.90
C LYS A 101 3.83 -5.43 19.11
N THR A 102 3.99 -5.43 17.79
CA THR A 102 3.30 -6.35 16.87
C THR A 102 4.14 -6.57 15.62
N ASP A 103 4.11 -7.79 15.10
CA ASP A 103 4.71 -8.15 13.81
C ASP A 103 3.66 -8.28 12.70
N GLN A 104 2.40 -7.96 12.97
CA GLN A 104 1.33 -8.02 11.97
C GLN A 104 1.44 -6.84 10.99
N ALA A 105 1.74 -7.14 9.73
CA ALA A 105 1.95 -6.13 8.69
C ALA A 105 0.77 -5.15 8.56
N VAL A 106 -0.47 -5.67 8.54
CA VAL A 106 -1.69 -4.85 8.47
C VAL A 106 -1.77 -3.84 9.61
N ALA A 107 -1.42 -4.24 10.83
CA ALA A 107 -1.45 -3.33 11.99
C ALA A 107 -0.39 -2.23 11.88
N VAL A 108 0.80 -2.57 11.36
CA VAL A 108 1.88 -1.60 11.14
C VAL A 108 1.52 -0.62 10.02
N LEU A 109 0.99 -1.11 8.89
CA LEU A 109 0.59 -0.27 7.76
C LEU A 109 -0.57 0.67 8.13
N HIS A 110 -1.52 0.19 8.94
CA HIS A 110 -2.57 1.05 9.49
C HIS A 110 -2.00 2.12 10.42
N ALA A 111 -1.08 1.76 11.32
CA ALA A 111 -0.43 2.73 12.20
C ALA A 111 0.39 3.76 11.42
N TYR A 112 1.06 3.34 10.35
CA TYR A 112 1.76 4.21 9.41
C TYR A 112 0.80 5.24 8.77
N ALA A 113 -0.37 4.79 8.31
CA ALA A 113 -1.41 5.67 7.77
C ALA A 113 -1.92 6.69 8.79
N VAL A 114 -2.19 6.26 10.02
CA VAL A 114 -2.63 7.16 11.10
C VAL A 114 -1.55 8.16 11.51
N ASP A 115 -0.28 7.75 11.55
CA ASP A 115 0.84 8.62 11.90
C ASP A 115 1.00 9.75 10.86
N HIS A 116 0.83 9.41 9.58
CA HIS A 116 0.94 10.37 8.48
C HIS A 116 -0.29 11.28 8.32
N ASP A 117 -1.50 10.79 8.62
CA ASP A 117 -2.73 11.61 8.64
C ASP A 117 -2.66 12.71 9.71
N ARG A 118 -2.05 12.41 10.87
CA ARG A 118 -1.85 13.38 11.95
C ARG A 118 -0.81 14.45 11.63
N GLY A 119 0.22 14.10 10.84
CA GLY A 119 1.26 15.03 10.40
C GLY A 119 0.78 16.05 9.36
N SER A 120 -0.21 15.68 8.54
CA SER A 120 -0.78 16.53 7.49
C SER A 120 -1.80 17.56 7.98
N ARG A 121 -2.34 17.41 9.21
CA ARG A 121 -3.35 18.36 9.72
C ARG A 121 -2.68 19.69 10.08
N PRO A 122 -3.00 20.83 9.41
CA PRO A 122 -2.45 22.11 9.81
C PRO A 122 -2.85 22.40 11.26
N ALA A 123 -1.89 22.88 12.06
CA ALA A 123 -2.16 23.35 13.42
C ALA A 123 -3.24 24.43 13.34
N GLY A 124 -4.47 24.07 13.69
CA GLY A 124 -5.58 24.99 13.77
C GLY A 124 -5.29 26.04 14.84
N ASN A 125 -5.28 27.30 14.39
CA ASN A 125 -5.12 28.56 15.11
C ASN A 125 -5.70 28.61 16.53
#